data_AF-A0A6G6K858-F1
#
_entry.id   AF-A0A6G6K858-F1
#
_cell.length_a   1.000
_cell.length_b   1.000
_cell.length_c   1.000
_cell.angle_alpha   90.00
_cell.angle_beta   90.00
_cell.angle_gamma   90.00
#
_symmetry.space_group_name_H-M   'P 1'
#
loop_
_entity.id
_entity.type
_entity.pdbx_description
1 polymer ?
#
loop_
_entity_poly.entity_id
_entity_poly.type
_entity_poly.pdbx_seq_one_letter_code
_entity_poly.pdbx_strand_id
1 'polypeptide(L)'
;MKVFRLELTHLGTVHVEADSCTHGEESVCFYRAGRLLAEYVASTVKSVEATGAQPQEGLYSMLSWMENPLSVPTPGLFSNAYAHERS
;
A
#
# COMPACT_ATOMS: atom_id res chain seq x y z
N MET A 1 -0.88 18.21 7.34
CA MET A 1 -1.47 16.93 6.96
C MET A 1 -0.43 15.82 7.06
N LYS A 2 -0.74 14.77 7.84
CA LYS A 2 0.14 13.61 8.12
C LYS A 2 -0.63 12.32 7.85
N VAL A 3 0.08 11.24 7.56
CA VAL A 3 -0.51 9.90 7.46
C VAL A 3 -0.30 9.18 8.79
N PHE A 4 -1.38 8.75 9.43
CA PHE A 4 -1.34 7.90 10.62
C PHE A 4 -1.49 6.45 10.19
N ARG A 5 -0.57 5.61 10.65
CA ARG A 5 -0.64 4.16 10.47
C ARG A 5 -1.28 3.56 11.71
N LEU A 6 -2.43 2.91 11.52
CA LEU A 6 -3.22 2.25 12.56
C LEU A 6 -3.10 0.76 12.39
N GLU A 7 -2.70 0.05 13.45
CA GLU A 7 -2.78 -1.40 13.47
C GLU A 7 -4.04 -1.84 14.21
N LEU A 8 -4.99 -2.42 13.48
CA LEU A 8 -6.23 -2.94 14.02
C LEU A 8 -6.11 -4.43 14.29
N THR A 9 -6.66 -4.88 15.41
CA THR A 9 -6.53 -6.26 15.91
C THR A 9 -6.98 -7.32 14.91
N HIS A 10 -8.06 -7.06 14.16
CA HIS A 10 -8.67 -8.04 13.25
C HIS A 10 -8.62 -7.65 11.77
N LEU A 11 -8.38 -6.37 11.48
CA LEU A 11 -8.44 -5.80 10.12
C LEU A 11 -7.05 -5.53 9.53
N GLY A 12 -5.99 -5.66 10.34
CA GLY A 12 -4.63 -5.37 9.89
C GLY A 12 -4.33 -3.86 9.91
N THR A 13 -3.47 -3.40 8.99
CA THR A 13 -3.00 -2.01 8.98
C THR A 13 -3.90 -1.12 8.15
N VAL A 14 -4.31 0.03 8.71
CA VAL A 14 -5.07 1.08 8.05
C VAL A 14 -4.25 2.37 8.03
N HIS A 15 -4.34 3.14 6.95
CA HIS A 15 -3.69 4.44 6.84
C HIS A 15 -4.76 5.54 6.84
N VAL A 16 -4.61 6.52 7.73
CA VAL A 16 -5.55 7.62 7.91
C VAL A 16 -4.84 8.95 7.70
N GLU A 17 -5.26 9.70 6.70
CA GLU A 17 -4.74 11.06 6.46
C GLU A 17 -5.46 12.08 7.33
N ALA A 18 -4.76 12.65 8.32
CA ALA A 18 -5.34 13.61 9.25
C ALA A 18 -4.33 14.69 9.65
N ASP A 19 -4.84 15.77 10.24
CA ASP A 19 -4.00 16.83 10.80
C ASP A 19 -3.59 16.51 12.24
N SER A 20 -4.47 15.85 13.00
CA SER A 20 -4.23 15.42 14.38
C SER A 20 -4.94 14.11 14.71
N CYS A 21 -4.45 13.45 15.76
CA CYS A 21 -5.09 12.30 16.38
C CYS A 21 -5.25 12.53 17.88
N THR A 22 -6.33 12.02 18.46
CA THR A 22 -6.55 12.00 19.93
C THR A 22 -6.82 10.58 20.39
N HIS A 23 -6.13 10.16 21.44
CA HIS A 23 -6.36 8.87 22.10
C HIS A 23 -7.23 9.08 23.34
N GLY A 24 -8.48 8.64 23.27
CA GLY A 24 -9.38 8.55 24.41
C GLY A 24 -9.39 7.14 25.01
N GLU A 25 -10.11 6.98 26.11
CA GLU A 25 -10.25 5.67 26.79
C GLU A 25 -11.05 4.67 25.95
N GLU A 26 -12.09 5.15 25.26
CA GLU A 26 -13.02 4.31 24.50
C GLU A 26 -12.72 4.33 22.99
N SER A 27 -12.14 5.41 22.47
CA SER A 27 -11.91 5.58 21.04
C SER A 27 -10.65 6.37 20.68
N VAL A 28 -10.18 6.13 19.46
CA VAL A 28 -9.10 6.87 18.81
C VAL A 28 -9.71 7.66 17.66
N CYS A 29 -9.59 8.99 17.73
CA CYS A 29 -10.22 9.91 16.79
C CYS A 29 -9.19 10.64 15.93
N PHE A 30 -9.50 10.80 14.64
CA PHE A 30 -8.68 11.50 13.67
C PHE A 30 -9.41 12.74 13.16
N TYR A 31 -8.72 13.88 13.17
CA TYR A 31 -9.32 15.15 12.78
C TYR A 31 -8.59 15.76 11.59
N ARG A 32 -9.36 16.34 10.66
CA ARG A 32 -8.88 17.12 9.54
C ARG A 32 -9.59 18.46 9.50
N ALA A 33 -8.84 19.56 9.48
CA ALA A 33 -9.39 20.91 9.54
C ALA A 33 -10.44 21.11 10.66
N GLY A 34 -10.23 20.49 11.83
CA GLY A 34 -11.13 20.56 12.98
C GLY A 34 -12.40 19.69 12.88
N ARG A 35 -12.55 18.87 11.84
CA ARG A 35 -13.67 17.93 11.69
C ARG A 35 -13.21 16.50 11.97
N LEU A 36 -14.04 15.72 12.64
CA LEU A 36 -13.82 14.29 12.82
C LEU A 36 -13.90 13.60 11.47
N LEU A 37 -12.84 12.89 11.11
CA LEU A 37 -12.72 12.15 9.86
C LEU A 37 -12.99 10.66 10.08
N ALA A 38 -12.39 10.09 11.12
CA ALA A 38 -12.50 8.69 11.45
C ALA A 38 -12.40 8.49 12.96
N GLU A 39 -13.12 7.48 13.45
CA GLU A 39 -13.14 7.05 14.84
C GLU A 39 -13.04 5.53 14.88
N TYR A 40 -12.17 5.03 15.74
CA TYR A 40 -11.97 3.59 15.96
C TYR A 40 -12.09 3.28 17.44
N VAL A 41 -12.72 2.16 17.79
CA VAL A 41 -12.83 1.71 19.17
C VAL A 41 -11.44 1.37 19.71
N ALA A 42 -11.04 1.93 20.84
CA ALA A 42 -9.70 1.80 21.40
C ALA A 42 -9.28 0.34 21.64
N SER A 43 -10.22 -0.52 22.03
CA SER A 43 -9.97 -1.96 22.23
C SER A 43 -9.56 -2.71 20.95
N THR A 44 -9.86 -2.13 19.77
CA THR A 44 -9.50 -2.71 18.48
C THR A 44 -8.19 -2.16 17.92
N VAL A 45 -7.62 -1.12 18.53
CA VAL A 45 -6.39 -0.44 18.09
C VAL A 45 -5.21 -0.96 18.89
N LYS A 46 -4.27 -1.61 18.22
CA LYS A 46 -3.02 -2.10 18.82
C LYS A 46 -1.96 -1.01 18.91
N SER A 47 -1.83 -0.21 17.85
CA SER A 47 -0.82 0.82 17.73
C SER A 47 -1.26 1.93 16.79
N VAL A 48 -0.75 3.14 17.05
CA VAL A 48 -0.94 4.32 16.22
C VAL A 48 0.41 4.99 16.04
N GLU A 49 0.87 5.10 14.79
CA GLU A 49 2.15 5.72 14.46
C GLU A 49 1.92 6.88 13.48
N ALA A 50 2.39 8.07 13.82
CA ALA A 50 2.42 9.19 12.89
C ALA A 50 3.56 8.96 11.89
N THR A 51 3.22 8.61 10.66
CA THR A 51 4.20 8.41 9.61
C THR A 51 4.62 9.77 9.10
N GLY A 52 5.87 10.16 9.36
CA GLY A 52 6.45 11.42 8.88
C GLY A 52 6.70 11.44 7.37
N ALA A 53 6.52 10.30 6.69
CA ALA A 53 6.59 10.23 5.24
C ALA A 53 5.30 10.79 4.62
N GLN A 54 5.46 11.75 3.71
CA GLN A 54 4.43 12.06 2.71
C GLN A 54 3.89 10.76 2.11
N PRO A 55 2.62 10.71 1.69
CA PRO A 55 2.07 9.52 1.04
C PRO A 55 3.01 9.13 -0.11
N GLN A 56 3.74 8.03 0.06
CA GLN A 56 4.51 7.45 -1.02
C GLN A 56 3.47 6.84 -1.96
N GLU A 57 3.11 7.59 -3.00
CA GLU A 57 2.64 7.03 -4.25
C GLU A 57 3.68 6.02 -4.73
N GLY A 58 3.60 4.75 -4.30
CA GLY A 58 4.66 3.80 -4.68
C GLY A 58 4.78 2.48 -3.93
N LEU A 59 3.71 1.92 -3.34
CA LEU A 59 3.77 0.54 -2.82
C LEU A 59 2.58 -0.34 -3.27
N TYR A 60 2.12 -0.13 -4.50
CA TYR A 60 1.40 -1.18 -5.26
C TYR A 60 2.34 -1.81 -6.30
N SER A 61 3.48 -2.36 -5.88
CA SER A 61 4.35 -3.12 -6.79
C SER A 61 5.25 -4.12 -6.07
N MET A 62 4.70 -5.00 -5.23
CA MET A 62 5.47 -6.16 -4.77
C MET A 62 4.63 -7.39 -4.37
N LEU A 63 3.42 -7.51 -4.92
CA LEU A 63 2.66 -8.77 -4.94
C LEU A 63 2.42 -9.22 -6.38
N SER A 64 3.41 -8.99 -7.24
CA SER A 64 3.53 -9.71 -8.51
C SER A 64 4.03 -11.12 -8.19
N TRP A 65 3.09 -11.99 -7.82
CA TRP A 65 3.09 -13.44 -8.04
C TRP A 65 4.46 -14.13 -8.07
N MET A 66 4.64 -15.03 -7.11
CA MET A 66 5.37 -16.28 -7.37
C MET A 66 4.85 -16.92 -8.66
N GLU A 67 5.42 -16.62 -9.82
CA GLU A 67 5.63 -17.66 -10.83
C GLU A 67 7.12 -17.99 -10.81
N ASN A 68 7.37 -19.12 -10.16
CA ASN A 68 8.41 -20.00 -10.63
C ASN A 68 8.03 -20.42 -12.07
N PRO A 69 8.91 -20.18 -13.06
CA PRO A 69 9.40 -21.35 -13.75
C PRO A 69 10.92 -21.35 -13.84
N LEU A 70 11.50 -22.37 -13.24
CA LEU A 70 12.74 -23.00 -13.71
C LEU A 70 12.66 -23.16 -15.23
N SER A 71 13.37 -22.32 -15.99
CA SER A 71 13.93 -22.69 -17.29
C SER A 71 15.12 -21.79 -17.62
N VAL A 72 16.26 -22.46 -17.64
CA VAL A 72 17.65 -22.05 -17.86
C VAL A 72 17.82 -21.30 -19.20
N PRO A 73 18.79 -20.37 -19.34
CA PRO A 73 18.99 -19.60 -20.56
C PRO A 73 19.66 -20.44 -21.65
N THR A 74 19.42 -20.14 -22.92
CA THR A 74 20.32 -20.57 -24.00
C THR A 74 20.42 -19.51 -25.11
N PRO A 75 21.63 -19.11 -25.52
CA PRO A 75 21.86 -18.10 -26.54
C PRO A 75 21.98 -18.71 -27.95
N GLY A 76 21.54 -17.94 -28.95
CA GLY A 76 22.16 -17.93 -30.26
C GLY A 76 21.43 -18.63 -31.42
N LEU A 77 21.57 -17.97 -32.58
CA LEU A 77 21.83 -18.52 -33.91
C LEU A 77 20.66 -18.61 -34.93
N PHE A 78 20.84 -17.75 -35.95
CA PHE A 78 20.63 -17.93 -37.38
C PHE A 78 19.20 -17.94 -37.99
N SER A 79 18.98 -16.89 -38.80
CA SER A 79 18.56 -16.87 -40.22
C SER A 79 17.46 -17.81 -40.73
N ASN A 80 16.39 -17.21 -41.26
CA ASN A 80 15.95 -17.25 -42.68
C ASN A 80 14.50 -16.69 -42.76
N ALA A 81 14.24 -15.60 -43.49
CA ALA A 81 14.04 -15.49 -44.94
C ALA A 81 12.56 -15.61 -45.36
N TYR A 82 12.19 -14.79 -46.36
CA TYR A 82 10.92 -14.70 -47.11
C TYR A 82 9.73 -14.05 -46.41
N ALA A 83 8.83 -13.28 -47.06
CA ALA A 83 8.77 -12.47 -48.28
C ALA A 83 7.29 -12.06 -48.42
N HIS A 84 7.02 -10.84 -48.92
CA HIS A 84 5.73 -10.39 -49.49
C HIS A 84 4.52 -10.36 -48.52
N GLU A 85 3.56 -9.44 -48.59
CA GLU A 85 2.89 -8.89 -49.77
C GLU A 85 2.25 -7.52 -49.48
N ARG A 86 1.89 -6.84 -50.56
CA ARG A 86 1.38 -5.46 -50.65
C ARG A 86 -0.03 -5.27 -50.07
N SER A 87 -0.29 -4.07 -49.54
CA SER A 87 -1.35 -3.17 -50.02
C SER A 87 -1.08 -1.75 -49.59
#